data_AF-A0A840VJ83-F1
#
_entry.id   AF-A0A840VJ83-F1
#
_cell.length_a   1.000
_cell.length_b   1.000
_cell.length_c   1.000
_cell.angle_alpha   90.00
_cell.angle_beta   90.00
_cell.angle_gamma   90.00
#
_symmetry.space_group_name_H-M   'P 1'
#
loop_
_entity.id
_entity.type
_entity.pdbx_description
1 polymer ?
#
loop_
_entity_poly.entity_id
_entity_poly.type
_entity_poly.pdbx_seq_one_letter_code
_entity_poly.pdbx_strand_id
1 'polypeptide(L)' 'VENCRRLGIDTREYLEDVLTRLPAMKTSEVDQLVPGNWLQAQQGKRARKAA' A
#
# COMPACT_ATOMS: atom_id res chain seq x y z
N VAL A 1 -7.69 4.46 9.73
CA VAL A 1 -8.78 3.74 9.02
C VAL A 1 -9.60 4.67 8.14
N GLU A 2 -10.01 5.86 8.61
CA GLU A 2 -10.80 6.80 7.79
C GLU A 2 -10.14 7.19 6.46
N ASN A 3 -8.82 7.38 6.42
CA ASN A 3 -8.12 7.72 5.17
C ASN A 3 -8.20 6.61 4.12
N CYS A 4 -8.11 5.33 4.51
CA CYS A 4 -8.27 4.18 3.60
C CYS A 4 -9.70 4.12 3.05
N ARG A 5 -10.71 4.32 3.90
CA ARG A 5 -12.12 4.40 3.48
C ARG A 5 -12.37 5.52 2.47
N ARG A 6 -11.77 6.69 2.70
CA ARG A 6 -11.90 7.85 1.81
C ARG A 6 -11.31 7.61 0.42
N LEU A 7 -10.26 6.78 0.35
CA LEU A 7 -9.59 6.40 -0.89
C LEU A 7 -10.17 5.13 -1.53
N GLY A 8 -11.23 4.53 -0.95
CA GLY A 8 -11.81 3.27 -1.42
C GLY A 8 -10.87 2.07 -1.29
N ILE A 9 -9.85 2.16 -0.43
CA ILE A 9 -8.87 1.10 -0.20
C ILE A 9 -9.47 0.06 0.74
N ASP A 10 -9.36 -1.21 0.37
CA ASP A 10 -9.63 -2.29 1.30
C ASP A 10 -8.63 -2.24 2.46
N THR A 11 -9.14 -1.97 3.66
CA THR A 11 -8.29 -1.71 4.82
C THR A 11 -7.51 -2.96 5.23
N ARG A 12 -8.08 -4.15 4.99
CA ARG A 12 -7.44 -5.42 5.31
C ARG A 12 -6.27 -5.68 4.37
N GLU A 13 -6.47 -5.55 3.06
CA GLU A 13 -5.40 -5.71 2.07
C GLU A 13 -4.23 -4.74 2.34
N TYR A 14 -4.54 -3.47 2.63
CA TYR A 14 -3.54 -2.49 3.01
C TYR A 14 -2.77 -2.92 4.26
N LEU A 15 -3.46 -3.31 5.34
CA LEU A 15 -2.79 -3.70 6.59
C LEU A 15 -1.91 -4.94 6.40
N GLU A 16 -2.38 -5.93 5.65
CA GLU A 16 -1.63 -7.16 5.38
C GLU A 16 -0.34 -6.87 4.59
N ASP A 17 -0.39 -6.01 3.56
CA ASP A 17 0.82 -5.62 2.81
C ASP A 17 1.77 -4.80 3.67
N VAL A 18 1.25 -3.80 4.39
CA VAL A 18 2.05 -2.92 5.26
C VAL A 18 2.76 -3.72 6.34
N LEU A 19 2.04 -4.60 7.07
CA LEU A 19 2.62 -5.39 8.16
C LEU A 19 3.62 -6.44 7.65
N THR A 20 3.41 -6.98 6.45
CA THR A 20 4.36 -7.93 5.83
C THR A 20 5.65 -7.24 5.40
N ARG A 21 5.57 -5.98 4.93
CA ARG A 21 6.72 -5.24 4.39
C ARG A 21 7.51 -4.48 5.45
N LEU A 22 6.85 -4.00 6.50
CA LEU A 22 7.43 -3.23 7.60
C LEU A 22 8.75 -3.80 8.17
N PRO A 23 8.85 -5.10 8.51
CA PRO A 23 10.08 -5.64 9.11
C PRO A 23 11.26 -5.72 8.16
N ALA A 24 11.03 -5.73 6.84
CA ALA A 24 12.07 -5.79 5.81
C ALA A 24 12.36 -4.42 5.17
N MET A 25 11.57 -3.40 5.50
CA MET A 25 11.60 -2.10 4.86
C MET A 25 12.56 -1.15 5.61
N LYS A 26 13.25 -0.28 4.86
CA LYS A 26 14.08 0.77 5.46
C LYS A 26 13.21 1.93 5.92
N THR A 27 13.65 2.66 6.95
CA THR A 27 12.93 3.85 7.44
C THR A 27 12.67 4.89 6.35
N SER A 28 13.60 5.04 5.40
CA SER A 28 13.44 5.95 4.25
C SER A 28 12.30 5.57 3.29
N GLU A 29 11.81 4.34 3.35
CA GLU A 29 10.75 3.82 2.46
C GLU A 29 9.36 3.86 3.10
N VAL A 30 9.27 4.26 4.38
CA VAL A 30 8.01 4.31 5.14
C VAL A 30 6.98 5.26 4.50
N ASP A 31 7.43 6.29 3.78
CA ASP A 31 6.55 7.18 3.01
C ASP A 31 5.72 6.43 1.94
N GLN A 32 6.25 5.32 1.41
CA GLN A 32 5.52 4.48 0.45
C GLN A 32 4.35 3.72 1.09
N LEU A 33 4.33 3.60 2.42
CA LEU A 33 3.25 2.97 3.17
C LEU A 33 2.07 3.93 3.38
N VAL A 34 2.21 5.23 3.08
CA VAL A 34 1.07 6.17 3.15
C VAL A 34 -0.04 5.66 2.22
N PRO A 35 -1.31 5.58 2.65
CA PRO A 35 -2.39 4.93 1.89
C PRO A 35 -2.51 5.38 0.43
N GLY A 36 -2.30 6.67 0.15
CA GLY A 36 -2.31 7.20 -1.22
C GLY A 36 -1.14 6.71 -2.08
N ASN A 37 0.08 6.72 -1.54
CA ASN A 37 1.28 6.25 -2.23
C ASN A 37 1.26 4.73 -2.42
N TRP A 38 0.81 4.02 -1.38
CA TRP A 38 0.61 2.58 -1.42
C TRP A 38 -0.37 2.17 -2.52
N LEU A 39 -1.50 2.88 -2.62
CA LEU A 39 -2.51 2.61 -3.64
C LEU A 39 -1.97 2.82 -5.06
N GLN A 40 -1.22 3.89 -5.28
CA GLN A 40 -0.55 4.17 -6.57
C GLN A 40 0.43 3.03 -6.93
N ALA A 41 1.25 2.59 -5.97
CA ALA A 41 2.18 1.48 -6.15
C ALA A 41 1.45 0.15 -6.45
N GLN A 42 0.32 -0.10 -5.78
CA GLN A 42 -0.51 -1.29 -5.96
C GLN A 42 -1.16 -1.32 -7.35
N GLN A 43 -1.65 -0.18 -7.83
CA GLN A 43 -2.19 -0.03 -9.20
C GLN A 43 -1.11 -0.32 -10.26
N GLY A 44 0.10 0.20 -10.07
CA GLY A 44 1.25 -0.09 -10.94
C GLY A 44 1.63 -1.57 -10.97
N LYS A 45 1.65 -2.24 -9.81
CA LYS A 45 1.86 -3.70 -9.74
C LYS A 45 0.77 -4.48 -10.48
N ARG A 46 -0.49 -4.10 -10.31
CA ARG A 46 -1.64 -4.80 -10.92
C ARG A 46 -1.64 -4.64 -12.43
N ALA A 47 -1.31 -3.45 -12.95
CA ALA A 47 -1.14 -3.21 -14.37
C ALA A 47 0.00 -4.06 -14.96
N ARG A 48 1.14 -4.14 -14.27
CA ARG A 48 2.29 -4.96 -14.71
C ARG A 48 2.01 -6.47 -14.71
N LYS A 49 1.09 -6.95 -13.88
CA LYS A 49 0.69 -8.37 -13.82
C LYS A 49 -0.26 -8.77 -14.96
N ALA A 50 -0.92 -7.79 -15.61
CA ALA A 50 -1.91 -8.03 -16.66
C ALA A 50 -1.36 -7.87 -18.09
N ALA A 51 -0.10 -7.48 -18.25
CA ALA A 51 0.63 -7.36 -19.52
C ALA A 51 1.61 -8.53 -19.68
#